data_AF-A0A0N8UHU7-F1
#
_entry.id   AF-A0A0N8UHU7-F1
#
_cell.length_a   1.000
_cell.length_b   1.000
_cell.length_c   1.000
_cell.angle_alpha   90.00
_cell.angle_beta   90.00
_cell.angle_gamma   90.00
#
_symmetry.space_group_name_H-M   'P 1'
#
loop_
_entity.id
_entity.type
_entity.pdbx_description
1 polymer ?
#
loop_
_entity_poly.entity_id
_entity_poly.type
_entity_poly.pdbx_seq_one_letter_code
_entity_poly.pdbx_strand_id
1 'polypeptide(L)'
;MGIHALLSLTNLAANQLLVIDRNGNVTVINSGEPVPEGAIILDPNGSSLVPGEQAKPSAQLADAQGNTQPITNDIEQILTALEQGADPTALGEDLAPAAGGVQGSALTTAASIDRDGTEIIAATQFDTAGFEALGLSRTQSLSLLNLLQAPTAPIIPVVPEEPDSPIVISTITGDSAAEGSNNTFSVSLSGTTSAETTIVLTLASGTATKDVDFNGTSVIVVINGVSQTVPVNQDGTFQVTVPTNTNSFSVQVSTADDGIYEGNETFTLSGKSAAQETAIIGTATIVDDNAPVINDATVN
;
A
#
# COMPACT_ATOMS: atom_id res chain seq x y z
N MET A 1 -47.97 -66.63 8.69
CA MET A 1 -48.72 -65.63 7.90
C MET A 1 -47.84 -64.39 7.79
N GLY A 2 -46.66 -64.44 7.17
CA GLY A 2 -46.44 -64.49 5.72
C GLY A 2 -46.16 -63.06 5.25
N ILE A 3 -44.90 -62.74 4.92
CA ILE A 3 -44.42 -61.47 4.31
C ILE A 3 -45.01 -61.19 2.90
N HIS A 4 -46.13 -61.85 2.57
CA HIS A 4 -46.79 -61.89 1.28
C HIS A 4 -48.12 -61.13 1.24
N ALA A 5 -48.49 -60.41 2.32
CA ALA A 5 -49.67 -59.57 2.33
C ALA A 5 -49.27 -58.09 2.40
N LEU A 6 -49.35 -57.43 1.24
CA LEU A 6 -49.54 -55.98 1.07
C LEU A 6 -48.33 -55.06 1.32
N LEU A 7 -47.30 -55.15 0.47
CA LEU A 7 -46.72 -53.94 -0.14
C LEU A 7 -46.47 -54.26 -1.61
N SER A 8 -47.46 -53.94 -2.45
CA SER A 8 -47.21 -53.81 -3.88
C SER A 8 -46.23 -52.64 -4.02
N LEU A 9 -44.95 -52.93 -4.26
CA LEU A 9 -43.95 -51.92 -4.66
C LEU A 9 -44.29 -51.29 -6.03
N THR A 10 -45.41 -51.69 -6.64
CA THR A 10 -45.80 -51.31 -8.00
C THR A 10 -46.61 -50.02 -8.08
N ASN A 11 -46.87 -49.33 -6.95
CA ASN A 11 -47.74 -48.13 -6.91
C ASN A 11 -47.15 -46.93 -6.13
N LEU A 12 -45.83 -46.86 -5.91
CA LEU A 12 -45.22 -45.62 -5.39
C LEU A 12 -45.22 -44.56 -6.50
N ALA A 13 -45.72 -43.36 -6.21
CA ALA A 13 -45.66 -42.25 -7.15
C ALA A 13 -44.20 -41.82 -7.39
N ALA A 14 -43.93 -41.20 -8.55
CA ALA A 14 -42.67 -40.51 -8.76
C ALA A 14 -42.45 -39.53 -7.59
N ASN A 15 -41.27 -39.59 -6.96
CA ASN A 15 -40.88 -38.79 -5.79
C ASN A 15 -41.31 -39.31 -4.39
N GLN A 16 -41.74 -40.58 -4.27
CA GLN A 16 -41.97 -41.24 -2.97
C GLN A 16 -40.84 -42.24 -2.62
N LEU A 17 -40.45 -42.25 -1.35
CA LEU A 17 -39.42 -43.12 -0.78
C LEU A 17 -40.04 -44.07 0.24
N LEU A 18 -39.54 -45.30 0.31
CA LEU A 18 -39.90 -46.26 1.35
C LEU A 18 -38.87 -46.18 2.49
N VAL A 19 -39.33 -46.00 3.73
CA VAL A 19 -38.48 -45.87 4.92
C VAL A 19 -38.82 -46.96 5.92
N ILE A 20 -37.80 -47.60 6.47
CA ILE A 20 -37.92 -48.63 7.51
C ILE A 20 -37.27 -48.10 8.78
N ASP A 21 -38.06 -47.84 9.82
CA ASP A 21 -37.57 -47.31 11.10
C ASP A 21 -36.77 -48.37 11.92
N ARG A 22 -36.12 -47.94 13.01
CA ARG A 22 -35.36 -48.83 13.92
C ARG A 22 -36.22 -49.91 14.59
N ASN A 23 -37.55 -49.73 14.59
CA ASN A 23 -38.50 -50.67 15.16
C ASN A 23 -39.03 -51.65 14.10
N GLY A 24 -38.59 -51.52 12.84
CA GLY A 24 -39.00 -52.34 11.70
C GLY A 24 -40.33 -51.92 11.07
N ASN A 25 -40.89 -50.76 11.43
CA ASN A 25 -42.09 -50.24 10.76
C ASN A 25 -41.72 -49.63 9.41
N VAL A 26 -42.57 -49.88 8.43
CA VAL A 26 -42.41 -49.38 7.06
C VAL A 26 -43.34 -48.18 6.87
N THR A 27 -42.79 -47.04 6.47
CA THR A 27 -43.51 -45.81 6.13
C THR A 27 -43.12 -45.34 4.72
N VAL A 28 -44.00 -44.59 4.07
CA VAL A 28 -43.70 -43.91 2.80
C VAL A 28 -43.59 -42.43 3.08
N ILE A 29 -42.51 -41.80 2.63
CA ILE A 29 -42.28 -40.36 2.75
C ILE A 29 -42.06 -39.75 1.36
N ASN A 30 -42.21 -38.43 1.25
CA ASN A 30 -41.84 -37.73 0.01
C ASN A 30 -40.32 -37.50 -0.03
N SER A 31 -39.74 -37.49 -1.24
CA SER A 31 -38.34 -37.11 -1.42
C SER A 31 -38.11 -35.68 -0.89
N GLY A 32 -37.17 -35.53 0.05
CA GLY A 32 -36.88 -34.26 0.73
C GLY A 32 -37.50 -34.10 2.13
N GLU A 33 -38.37 -35.01 2.57
CA GLU A 33 -38.85 -35.01 3.96
C GLU A 33 -37.78 -35.53 4.94
N PRO A 34 -37.76 -35.03 6.20
CA PRO A 34 -36.78 -35.46 7.19
C PRO A 34 -36.96 -36.93 7.53
N VAL A 35 -35.88 -37.70 7.33
CA VAL A 35 -35.85 -39.14 7.62
C VAL A 35 -35.48 -39.37 9.10
N PRO A 36 -36.17 -40.27 9.82
CA PRO A 36 -35.80 -40.65 11.17
C PRO A 36 -34.36 -41.18 11.25
N GLU A 37 -33.65 -40.81 12.31
CA GLU A 37 -32.26 -41.22 12.50
C GLU A 37 -32.11 -42.75 12.55
N GLY A 38 -31.26 -43.30 11.68
CA GLY A 38 -30.99 -44.73 11.58
C GLY A 38 -32.08 -45.57 10.92
N ALA A 39 -32.97 -44.94 10.14
CA ALA A 39 -33.89 -45.65 9.26
C ALA A 39 -33.20 -46.10 7.95
N ILE A 40 -33.68 -47.20 7.37
CA ILE A 40 -33.24 -47.68 6.04
C ILE A 40 -34.16 -47.08 4.98
N ILE A 41 -33.58 -46.43 3.96
CA ILE A 41 -34.32 -45.79 2.87
C ILE A 41 -34.17 -46.64 1.61
N LEU A 42 -35.28 -46.92 0.93
CA LEU A 42 -35.31 -47.59 -0.36
C LEU A 42 -36.03 -46.67 -1.37
N ASP A 43 -35.36 -46.36 -2.49
CA ASP A 43 -35.97 -45.68 -3.63
C ASP A 43 -36.19 -46.68 -4.78
N PRO A 44 -37.42 -47.17 -5.00
CA PRO A 44 -37.71 -48.06 -6.12
C PRO A 44 -37.78 -47.35 -7.48
N ASN A 45 -37.78 -46.02 -7.53
CA ASN A 45 -37.89 -45.21 -8.75
C ASN A 45 -36.53 -44.68 -9.25
N GLY A 46 -35.43 -44.98 -8.56
CA GLY A 46 -34.06 -44.71 -9.03
C GLY A 46 -33.62 -43.24 -8.96
N SER A 47 -34.24 -42.44 -8.10
CA SER A 47 -33.74 -41.09 -7.75
C SER A 47 -32.55 -41.21 -6.79
N SER A 48 -31.64 -40.22 -6.78
CA SER A 48 -30.51 -40.24 -5.85
C SER A 48 -31.01 -40.19 -4.41
N LEU A 49 -30.56 -41.14 -3.58
CA LEU A 49 -30.87 -41.22 -2.14
C LEU A 49 -30.09 -40.18 -1.32
N VAL A 50 -29.24 -39.39 -1.96
CA VAL A 50 -28.46 -38.32 -1.34
C VAL A 50 -29.33 -37.06 -1.27
N PRO A 51 -29.62 -36.53 -0.07
CA PRO A 51 -30.37 -35.27 0.06
C PRO A 51 -29.67 -34.15 -0.72
N GLY A 52 -30.37 -33.58 -1.71
CA GLY A 52 -29.88 -32.47 -2.53
C GLY A 52 -29.29 -32.82 -3.90
N GLU A 53 -29.13 -34.10 -4.24
CA GLU A 53 -28.76 -34.51 -5.61
C GLU A 53 -30.01 -34.79 -6.45
N GLN A 54 -30.48 -33.79 -7.19
CA GLN A 54 -31.48 -34.02 -8.24
C GLN A 54 -30.87 -34.85 -9.37
N ALA A 55 -31.60 -35.86 -9.87
CA ALA A 55 -31.25 -36.54 -11.11
C ALA A 55 -31.12 -35.50 -12.23
N LYS A 56 -29.95 -35.44 -12.87
CA LYS A 56 -29.69 -34.47 -13.94
C LYS A 56 -30.67 -34.69 -15.11
N PRO A 57 -31.21 -33.63 -15.72
CA PRO A 57 -32.05 -33.77 -16.90
C PRO A 57 -31.24 -34.32 -18.08
N SER A 58 -31.83 -35.22 -18.86
CA SER A 58 -31.27 -35.73 -20.12
C SER A 58 -31.92 -35.05 -21.33
N ALA A 59 -31.13 -34.70 -22.35
CA ALA A 59 -31.60 -34.04 -23.57
C ALA A 59 -31.45 -34.94 -24.81
N GLN A 60 -32.42 -34.85 -25.71
CA GLN A 60 -32.40 -35.51 -27.01
C GLN A 60 -32.84 -34.52 -28.10
N LEU A 61 -32.16 -34.51 -29.24
CA LEU A 61 -32.53 -33.74 -30.43
C LEU A 61 -33.39 -34.62 -31.35
N ALA A 62 -34.58 -34.14 -31.72
CA ALA A 62 -35.44 -34.81 -32.68
C ALA A 62 -35.26 -34.22 -34.08
N ASP A 63 -35.11 -35.06 -35.09
CA ASP A 63 -35.11 -34.64 -36.50
C ASP A 63 -36.54 -34.44 -37.05
N ALA A 64 -36.65 -33.94 -38.28
CA ALA A 64 -37.94 -33.71 -38.95
C ALA A 64 -38.73 -35.00 -39.24
N GLN A 65 -38.11 -36.17 -39.08
CA GLN A 65 -38.69 -37.49 -39.28
C GLN A 65 -39.07 -38.16 -37.94
N GLY A 66 -38.78 -37.53 -36.81
CA GLY A 66 -39.11 -37.99 -35.46
C GLY A 66 -38.07 -38.94 -34.85
N ASN A 67 -36.90 -39.12 -35.46
CA ASN A 67 -35.80 -39.87 -34.82
C ASN A 67 -35.12 -38.99 -33.77
N THR A 68 -34.70 -39.58 -32.65
CA THR A 68 -34.02 -38.84 -31.58
C THR A 68 -32.55 -39.22 -31.45
N GLN A 69 -31.70 -38.20 -31.30
CA GLN A 69 -30.28 -38.33 -30.98
C GLN A 69 -30.04 -37.83 -29.55
N PRO A 70 -29.35 -38.58 -28.67
CA PRO A 70 -28.99 -38.08 -27.35
C PRO A 70 -27.92 -36.99 -27.47
N ILE A 71 -28.15 -35.84 -26.84
CA ILE A 71 -27.25 -34.66 -26.86
C ILE A 71 -26.88 -34.17 -25.45
N THR A 72 -27.22 -34.91 -24.39
CA THR A 72 -26.94 -34.51 -23.00
C THR A 72 -25.45 -34.20 -22.77
N ASN A 73 -24.56 -35.06 -23.29
CA ASN A 73 -23.11 -34.91 -23.10
C ASN A 73 -22.57 -33.68 -23.84
N ASP A 74 -23.07 -33.43 -25.05
CA ASP A 74 -22.71 -32.29 -25.89
C ASP A 74 -23.05 -30.96 -25.19
N ILE A 75 -24.23 -30.90 -24.55
CA ILE A 75 -24.66 -29.76 -23.75
C ILE A 75 -23.73 -29.57 -22.54
N GLU A 76 -23.40 -30.65 -21.81
CA GLU A 76 -22.48 -30.56 -20.66
C GLU A 76 -21.09 -30.02 -21.06
N GLN A 77 -20.59 -30.41 -22.24
CA GLN A 77 -19.32 -29.91 -22.77
C GLN A 77 -19.39 -28.40 -23.09
N ILE A 78 -20.45 -27.95 -23.76
CA ILE A 78 -20.65 -26.53 -24.08
C ILE A 78 -20.77 -25.69 -22.81
N LEU A 79 -21.56 -26.14 -21.83
CA LEU A 79 -21.71 -25.43 -20.55
C LEU A 79 -20.37 -25.33 -19.81
N THR A 80 -19.59 -26.42 -19.79
CA THR A 80 -18.26 -26.43 -19.16
C THR A 80 -17.33 -25.41 -19.82
N ALA A 81 -17.31 -25.32 -21.15
CA ALA A 81 -16.50 -24.34 -21.86
C ALA A 81 -16.93 -22.90 -21.52
N LEU A 82 -18.24 -22.62 -21.49
CA LEU A 82 -18.78 -21.31 -21.12
C LEU A 82 -18.42 -20.92 -19.69
N GLU A 83 -18.53 -21.85 -18.73
CA GLU A 83 -18.17 -21.60 -17.33
C GLU A 83 -16.67 -21.33 -17.14
N GLN A 84 -15.82 -21.91 -17.99
CA GLN A 84 -14.37 -21.69 -17.98
C GLN A 84 -13.93 -20.47 -18.81
N GLY A 85 -14.88 -19.78 -19.45
CA GLY A 85 -14.58 -18.68 -20.38
C GLY A 85 -13.85 -19.13 -21.65
N ALA A 86 -13.88 -20.43 -21.97
CA ALA A 86 -13.37 -20.99 -23.21
C ALA A 86 -14.37 -20.78 -24.35
N ASP A 87 -13.87 -20.69 -25.58
CA ASP A 87 -14.71 -20.54 -26.77
C ASP A 87 -15.43 -21.86 -27.10
N PRO A 88 -16.77 -21.93 -27.07
CA PRO A 88 -17.51 -23.15 -27.40
C PRO A 88 -17.26 -23.65 -28.82
N THR A 89 -16.88 -22.76 -29.75
CA THR A 89 -16.57 -23.15 -31.14
C THR A 89 -15.29 -23.99 -31.26
N ALA A 90 -14.42 -23.95 -30.24
CA ALA A 90 -13.18 -24.73 -30.21
C ALA A 90 -13.38 -26.20 -29.81
N LEU A 91 -14.57 -26.59 -29.35
CA LEU A 91 -14.88 -27.97 -28.95
C LEU A 91 -15.05 -28.92 -30.15
N GLY A 92 -15.36 -28.39 -31.33
CA GLY A 92 -15.51 -29.14 -32.59
C GLY A 92 -16.54 -28.51 -33.52
N GLU A 93 -16.45 -28.79 -34.83
CA GLU A 93 -17.38 -28.23 -35.84
C GLU A 93 -18.85 -28.66 -35.58
N ASP A 94 -19.07 -29.86 -35.04
CA ASP A 94 -20.41 -30.37 -34.74
C ASP A 94 -21.07 -29.66 -33.54
N LEU A 95 -20.27 -28.99 -32.69
CA LEU A 95 -20.73 -28.24 -31.51
C LEU A 95 -20.65 -26.71 -31.71
N ALA A 96 -20.10 -26.28 -32.86
CA ALA A 96 -19.99 -24.87 -33.19
C ALA A 96 -21.40 -24.29 -33.48
N PRO A 97 -21.72 -23.09 -32.97
CA PRO A 97 -22.92 -22.38 -33.38
C PRO A 97 -22.90 -22.20 -34.91
N ALA A 98 -23.96 -22.59 -35.61
CA ALA A 98 -24.09 -22.50 -37.07
C ALA A 98 -24.20 -21.04 -37.60
N ALA A 99 -23.59 -20.07 -36.93
CA ALA A 99 -23.60 -18.68 -37.30
C ALA A 99 -22.94 -18.48 -38.67
N GLY A 100 -23.68 -17.88 -39.61
CA GLY A 100 -23.20 -17.56 -40.97
C GLY A 100 -23.40 -18.67 -42.01
N GLY A 101 -23.86 -19.85 -41.62
CA GLY A 101 -24.27 -20.91 -42.54
C GLY A 101 -25.72 -20.74 -43.02
N VAL A 102 -26.11 -21.45 -44.09
CA VAL A 102 -27.49 -21.44 -44.62
C VAL A 102 -28.55 -21.98 -43.64
N GLN A 103 -28.11 -22.70 -42.60
CA GLN A 103 -28.95 -23.21 -41.51
C GLN A 103 -28.91 -22.32 -40.26
N GLY A 104 -28.09 -21.27 -40.25
CA GLY A 104 -27.97 -20.34 -39.14
C GLY A 104 -29.02 -19.24 -39.16
N SER A 105 -29.35 -18.69 -37.99
CA SER A 105 -30.21 -17.50 -37.89
C SER A 105 -29.49 -16.19 -38.24
N ALA A 106 -28.20 -16.25 -38.59
CA ALA A 106 -27.42 -15.08 -38.97
C ALA A 106 -27.71 -14.71 -40.43
N LEU A 107 -27.78 -13.40 -40.70
CA LEU A 107 -27.99 -12.86 -42.04
C LEU A 107 -26.79 -13.20 -42.94
N THR A 108 -26.95 -14.10 -43.91
CA THR A 108 -25.87 -14.53 -44.82
C THR A 108 -25.69 -13.64 -46.04
N THR A 109 -26.64 -12.74 -46.31
CA THR A 109 -26.60 -11.80 -47.43
C THR A 109 -27.23 -10.49 -47.00
N ALA A 110 -26.40 -9.46 -46.79
CA ALA A 110 -26.88 -8.12 -46.51
C ALA A 110 -27.19 -7.40 -47.83
N ALA A 111 -28.39 -6.83 -47.96
CA ALA A 111 -28.73 -5.88 -49.01
C ALA A 111 -28.51 -4.46 -48.47
N SER A 112 -27.99 -3.56 -49.30
CA SER A 112 -27.89 -2.14 -48.95
C SER A 112 -29.25 -1.47 -49.19
N ILE A 113 -29.77 -0.77 -48.19
CA ILE A 113 -30.97 0.07 -48.32
C ILE A 113 -30.50 1.50 -48.54
N ASP A 114 -30.89 2.10 -49.67
CA ASP A 114 -30.66 3.53 -49.94
C ASP A 114 -31.83 4.34 -49.39
N ARG A 115 -31.57 5.48 -48.73
CA ARG A 115 -32.61 6.33 -48.14
C ARG A 115 -32.70 7.68 -48.85
N ASP A 116 -33.91 8.17 -49.09
CA ASP A 116 -34.21 9.39 -49.86
C ASP A 116 -34.56 10.63 -49.01
N GLY A 117 -34.34 10.57 -47.69
CA GLY A 117 -34.58 11.67 -46.74
C GLY A 117 -33.31 12.31 -46.19
N THR A 118 -33.40 13.54 -45.64
CA THR A 118 -32.29 14.18 -44.91
C THR A 118 -32.08 13.48 -43.58
N GLU A 119 -30.99 12.72 -43.47
CA GLU A 119 -30.63 11.93 -42.30
C GLU A 119 -29.65 12.71 -41.41
N ILE A 120 -29.99 12.90 -40.13
CA ILE A 120 -29.00 13.27 -39.11
C ILE A 120 -28.35 11.95 -38.68
N ILE A 121 -27.30 11.58 -39.40
CA ILE A 121 -26.50 10.40 -39.06
C ILE A 121 -25.76 10.76 -37.77
N ALA A 122 -26.06 10.06 -36.67
CA ALA A 122 -25.11 9.98 -35.57
C ALA A 122 -23.88 9.26 -36.11
N ALA A 123 -22.92 10.03 -36.62
CA ALA A 123 -21.67 9.50 -37.11
C ALA A 123 -20.88 8.98 -35.90
N THR A 124 -20.88 7.67 -35.68
CA THR A 124 -19.80 7.04 -34.94
C THR A 124 -18.59 7.04 -35.87
N GLN A 125 -17.79 8.08 -35.76
CA GLN A 125 -16.54 8.22 -36.48
C GLN A 125 -15.59 7.11 -36.03
N PHE A 126 -15.58 5.99 -36.75
CA PHE A 126 -14.52 5.01 -36.65
C PHE A 126 -13.34 5.54 -37.46
N ASP A 127 -12.50 6.32 -36.78
CA ASP A 127 -11.22 6.74 -37.32
C ASP A 127 -10.27 5.53 -37.33
N THR A 128 -9.97 5.04 -38.54
CA THR A 128 -8.93 4.03 -38.77
C THR A 128 -7.62 4.65 -39.23
N ALA A 129 -7.55 6.00 -39.33
CA ALA A 129 -6.27 6.65 -39.39
C ALA A 129 -5.57 6.30 -38.07
N GLY A 130 -4.42 5.63 -38.18
CA GLY A 130 -3.53 5.54 -37.03
C GLY A 130 -3.12 6.94 -36.55
N PHE A 131 -2.11 7.00 -35.71
CA PHE A 131 -1.60 8.26 -35.16
C PHE A 131 -1.16 9.33 -36.19
N GLU A 132 -1.16 9.04 -37.50
CA GLU A 132 -0.96 10.02 -38.57
C GLU A 132 -2.00 11.15 -38.57
N ALA A 133 -3.25 10.88 -38.15
CA ALA A 133 -4.27 11.92 -38.00
C ALA A 133 -3.97 12.90 -36.85
N LEU A 134 -3.17 12.46 -35.87
CA LEU A 134 -2.60 13.29 -34.81
C LEU A 134 -1.27 13.95 -35.24
N GLY A 135 -0.90 13.84 -36.53
CA GLY A 135 0.33 14.39 -37.07
C GLY A 135 1.59 13.60 -36.70
N LEU A 136 1.45 12.42 -36.09
CA LEU A 136 2.59 11.56 -35.76
C LEU A 136 2.96 10.70 -36.97
N SER A 137 4.23 10.78 -37.38
CA SER A 137 4.76 9.91 -38.44
C SER A 137 4.74 8.43 -38.06
N ARG A 138 4.83 7.55 -39.06
CA ARG A 138 4.97 6.09 -38.87
C ARG A 138 6.08 5.71 -37.90
N THR A 139 7.18 6.45 -37.90
CA THR A 139 8.28 6.23 -36.95
C THR A 139 7.91 6.60 -35.53
N GLN A 140 7.17 7.70 -35.34
CA GLN A 140 6.72 8.15 -34.02
C GLN A 140 5.65 7.24 -33.44
N SER A 141 4.71 6.78 -34.28
CA SER A 141 3.68 5.84 -33.85
C SER A 141 4.26 4.48 -33.47
N LEU A 142 5.24 3.97 -34.24
CA LEU A 142 5.97 2.75 -33.88
C LEU A 142 6.85 2.92 -32.65
N SER A 143 7.43 4.12 -32.45
CA SER A 143 8.20 4.42 -31.24
C SER A 143 7.32 4.43 -29.99
N LEU A 144 6.11 4.98 -30.10
CA LEU A 144 5.13 4.98 -29.02
C LEU A 144 4.60 3.56 -28.75
N LEU A 145 4.39 2.78 -29.81
CA LEU A 145 4.01 1.38 -29.69
C LEU A 145 5.12 0.55 -29.02
N ASN A 146 6.38 0.79 -29.35
CA ASN A 146 7.52 0.18 -28.66
C ASN A 146 7.62 0.63 -27.20
N LEU A 147 7.24 1.86 -26.85
CA LEU A 147 7.19 2.29 -25.45
C LEU A 147 6.07 1.60 -24.66
N LEU A 148 4.93 1.33 -25.32
CA LEU A 148 3.78 0.66 -24.71
C LEU A 148 3.93 -0.87 -24.67
N GLN A 149 4.65 -1.45 -25.64
CA GLN A 149 4.98 -2.88 -25.71
C GLN A 149 6.31 -3.22 -25.06
N ALA A 150 7.12 -2.23 -24.70
CA ALA A 150 8.26 -2.45 -23.83
C ALA A 150 7.72 -3.14 -22.59
N PRO A 151 8.29 -4.28 -22.18
CA PRO A 151 7.95 -4.82 -20.87
C PRO A 151 8.16 -3.67 -19.89
N THR A 152 7.12 -3.35 -19.12
CA THR A 152 7.34 -2.60 -17.91
C THR A 152 8.48 -3.36 -17.22
N ALA A 153 9.64 -2.72 -17.10
CA ALA A 153 10.67 -3.25 -16.21
C ALA A 153 9.91 -3.63 -14.93
N PRO A 154 10.18 -4.82 -14.35
CA PRO A 154 9.49 -5.22 -13.13
C PRO A 154 9.47 -3.99 -12.25
N ILE A 155 8.26 -3.53 -11.94
CA ILE A 155 8.09 -2.45 -10.99
C ILE A 155 8.76 -3.05 -9.78
N ILE A 156 10.01 -2.68 -9.51
CA ILE A 156 10.60 -2.91 -8.21
C ILE A 156 9.53 -2.27 -7.35
N PRO A 157 8.82 -3.03 -6.50
CA PRO A 157 7.91 -2.37 -5.58
C PRO A 157 8.77 -1.26 -5.00
N VAL A 158 8.33 -0.02 -5.15
CA VAL A 158 8.85 1.04 -4.29
C VAL A 158 8.47 0.50 -2.92
N VAL A 159 9.38 -0.29 -2.34
CA VAL A 159 9.51 -0.44 -0.92
C VAL A 159 9.46 1.01 -0.52
N PRO A 160 8.42 1.45 0.21
CA PRO A 160 8.47 2.76 0.81
C PRO A 160 9.86 2.82 1.43
N GLU A 161 10.71 3.76 0.98
CA GLU A 161 11.95 4.04 1.70
C GLU A 161 11.55 3.95 3.17
N GLU A 162 12.16 3.02 3.90
CA GLU A 162 11.86 2.91 5.33
C GLU A 162 11.94 4.34 5.85
N PRO A 163 10.94 4.84 6.59
CA PRO A 163 10.90 6.24 6.95
C PRO A 163 12.28 6.60 7.49
N ASP A 164 12.97 7.49 6.77
CA ASP A 164 14.35 7.86 7.06
C ASP A 164 14.40 8.13 8.56
N SER A 165 15.20 7.34 9.29
CA SER A 165 15.15 7.35 10.75
C SER A 165 15.27 8.81 11.20
N PRO A 166 14.38 9.30 12.08
CA PRO A 166 14.29 10.73 12.32
C PRO A 166 15.64 11.24 12.79
N ILE A 167 16.12 12.32 12.18
CA ILE A 167 17.41 12.90 12.54
C ILE A 167 17.34 13.43 13.98
N VAL A 168 18.29 13.00 14.79
CA VAL A 168 18.42 13.37 16.20
C VAL A 168 19.77 14.03 16.46
N ILE A 169 19.87 14.79 17.56
CA ILE A 169 21.17 15.28 18.02
C ILE A 169 21.95 14.10 18.60
N SER A 170 23.13 13.84 18.04
CA SER A 170 24.05 12.82 18.53
C SER A 170 24.89 13.34 19.69
N THR A 171 25.52 14.51 19.51
CA THR A 171 26.43 15.10 20.51
C THR A 171 26.36 16.62 20.50
N ILE A 172 26.59 17.22 21.67
CA ILE A 172 26.90 18.65 21.83
C ILE A 172 28.19 18.73 22.65
N THR A 173 29.21 19.39 22.10
CA THR A 173 30.51 19.56 22.77
C THR A 173 30.85 21.04 22.78
N GLY A 174 30.99 21.63 23.98
CA GLY A 174 31.52 22.98 24.14
C GLY A 174 33.05 22.95 24.22
N ASP A 175 33.67 24.04 23.82
CA ASP A 175 35.11 24.25 23.93
C ASP A 175 35.49 24.97 25.23
N SER A 176 36.78 25.25 25.37
CA SER A 176 37.31 26.17 26.37
C SER A 176 37.95 27.34 25.65
N ALA A 177 37.53 28.56 25.99
CA ALA A 177 38.02 29.79 25.38
C ALA A 177 38.37 30.80 26.46
N ALA A 178 39.32 31.68 26.18
CA ALA A 178 39.62 32.79 27.07
C ALA A 178 38.42 33.75 27.17
N GLU A 179 38.30 34.44 28.29
CA GLU A 179 37.35 35.54 28.45
C GLU A 179 37.49 36.59 27.33
N GLY A 180 36.40 37.29 27.03
CA GLY A 180 36.29 38.22 25.89
C GLY A 180 36.30 37.57 24.50
N SER A 181 36.43 36.24 24.40
CA SER A 181 36.35 35.48 23.13
C SER A 181 35.02 34.75 22.96
N ASN A 182 34.80 34.15 21.78
CA ASN A 182 33.63 33.31 21.57
C ASN A 182 33.93 31.86 21.98
N ASN A 183 33.13 31.32 22.90
CA ASN A 183 33.03 29.87 23.08
C ASN A 183 32.19 29.26 21.96
N THR A 184 32.57 28.08 21.50
CA THR A 184 31.91 27.34 20.43
C THR A 184 31.37 26.00 20.92
N PHE A 185 30.07 25.78 20.74
CA PHE A 185 29.44 24.47 20.83
C PHE A 185 29.36 23.83 19.45
N SER A 186 29.96 22.65 19.30
CA SER A 186 29.81 21.80 18.13
C SER A 186 28.63 20.84 18.33
N VAL A 187 27.64 20.91 17.45
CA VAL A 187 26.45 20.06 17.46
C VAL A 187 26.52 19.09 16.29
N SER A 188 26.51 17.78 16.57
CA SER A 188 26.49 16.73 15.55
C SER A 188 25.17 16.01 15.54
N LEU A 189 24.66 15.70 14.36
CA LEU A 189 23.41 14.98 14.15
C LEU A 189 23.70 13.49 13.90
N SER A 190 22.69 12.63 14.10
CA SER A 190 22.80 11.18 13.87
C SER A 190 22.98 10.79 12.39
N GLY A 191 22.77 11.74 11.48
CA GLY A 191 22.89 11.57 10.04
C GLY A 191 22.76 12.90 9.32
N THR A 192 22.62 12.85 8.01
CA THR A 192 22.42 14.03 7.17
C THR A 192 20.93 14.32 7.02
N THR A 193 20.52 15.57 7.21
CA THR A 193 19.13 16.00 7.05
C THR A 193 18.65 15.85 5.59
N SER A 194 17.55 15.12 5.39
CA SER A 194 16.88 14.99 4.08
C SER A 194 15.83 16.09 3.84
N ALA A 195 15.34 16.74 4.91
CA ALA A 195 14.43 17.88 4.90
C ALA A 195 14.88 18.96 5.89
N GLU A 196 14.39 20.19 5.71
CA GLU A 196 14.63 21.27 6.67
C GLU A 196 14.07 20.89 8.05
N THR A 197 14.91 20.98 9.09
CA THR A 197 14.60 20.49 10.43
C THR A 197 14.80 21.58 11.46
N THR A 198 13.78 21.88 12.27
CA THR A 198 13.90 22.81 13.38
C THR A 198 14.38 22.09 14.64
N ILE A 199 15.44 22.61 15.25
CA ILE A 199 15.98 22.11 16.52
C ILE A 199 15.81 23.19 17.59
N VAL A 200 15.29 22.79 18.74
CA VAL A 200 15.17 23.66 19.91
C VAL A 200 16.39 23.45 20.79
N LEU A 201 17.05 24.56 21.13
CA LEU A 201 18.22 24.62 21.99
C LEU A 201 17.94 25.51 23.19
N THR A 202 18.67 25.28 24.28
CA THR A 202 18.58 26.08 25.51
C THR A 202 19.98 26.33 26.04
N LEU A 203 20.33 27.61 26.12
CA LEU A 203 21.55 28.11 26.75
C LEU A 203 21.26 28.33 28.24
N ALA A 204 22.07 27.72 29.10
CA ALA A 204 21.88 27.78 30.55
C ALA A 204 23.19 28.07 31.29
N SER A 205 23.09 28.88 32.35
CA SER A 205 24.18 29.16 33.28
C SER A 205 24.69 27.89 33.96
N GLY A 206 25.98 27.87 34.28
CA GLY A 206 26.60 26.86 35.15
C GLY A 206 27.17 27.56 36.37
N THR A 207 28.50 27.63 36.46
CA THR A 207 29.16 28.58 37.38
C THR A 207 29.20 29.99 36.79
N ALA A 208 29.29 30.11 35.46
CA ALA A 208 29.18 31.37 34.73
C ALA A 208 27.72 31.85 34.74
N THR A 209 27.54 33.15 34.94
CA THR A 209 26.30 33.91 35.02
C THR A 209 25.94 34.56 33.69
N LYS A 210 24.71 34.28 33.22
CA LYS A 210 24.14 34.88 32.01
C LYS A 210 24.11 36.41 32.09
N ASP A 211 24.52 37.06 31.01
CA ASP A 211 24.64 38.52 30.84
C ASP A 211 25.62 39.22 31.80
N VAL A 212 26.42 38.44 32.53
CA VAL A 212 27.63 38.90 33.24
C VAL A 212 28.85 38.33 32.51
N ASP A 213 28.95 37.00 32.43
CA ASP A 213 30.13 36.30 31.92
C ASP A 213 29.97 35.88 30.45
N PHE A 214 28.73 35.74 29.97
CA PHE A 214 28.43 35.44 28.57
C PHE A 214 27.14 36.09 28.07
N ASN A 215 27.07 36.35 26.77
CA ASN A 215 25.91 36.96 26.14
C ASN A 215 24.70 36.01 26.17
N GLY A 216 23.65 36.43 26.88
CA GLY A 216 22.41 35.68 27.03
C GLY A 216 21.28 36.07 26.08
N THR A 217 21.52 37.04 25.18
CA THR A 217 20.50 37.68 24.36
C THR A 217 20.57 37.25 22.89
N SER A 218 21.75 36.88 22.39
CA SER A 218 21.91 36.33 21.05
C SER A 218 23.13 35.41 20.94
N VAL A 219 23.09 34.54 19.94
CA VAL A 219 24.18 33.64 19.58
C VAL A 219 24.45 33.70 18.09
N ILE A 220 25.65 33.31 17.66
CA ILE A 220 25.97 33.14 16.24
C ILE A 220 25.92 31.66 15.90
N VAL A 221 25.00 31.27 15.05
CA VAL A 221 24.89 29.89 14.55
C VAL A 221 25.58 29.83 13.19
N VAL A 222 26.46 28.84 13.01
CA VAL A 222 27.17 28.62 11.75
C VAL A 222 26.76 27.27 11.19
N ILE A 223 26.12 27.28 10.03
CA ILE A 223 25.67 26.08 9.31
C ILE A 223 26.24 26.12 7.90
N ASN A 224 26.93 25.06 7.49
CA ASN A 224 27.56 24.95 6.16
C ASN A 224 28.42 26.18 5.77
N GLY A 225 29.10 26.77 6.76
CA GLY A 225 29.94 27.97 6.59
C GLY A 225 29.19 29.31 6.56
N VAL A 226 27.86 29.32 6.68
CA VAL A 226 27.04 30.52 6.74
C VAL A 226 26.74 30.87 8.21
N SER A 227 27.11 32.07 8.63
CA SER A 227 26.83 32.60 9.97
C SER A 227 25.51 33.35 10.01
N GLN A 228 24.70 33.07 11.03
CA GLN A 228 23.45 33.78 11.32
C GLN A 228 23.40 34.17 12.80
N THR A 229 22.96 35.40 13.09
CA THR A 229 22.67 35.81 14.46
C THR A 229 21.26 35.37 14.84
N VAL A 230 21.13 34.60 15.92
CA VAL A 230 19.85 34.08 16.41
C VAL A 230 19.56 34.70 17.79
N PRO A 231 18.38 35.32 17.99
CA PRO A 231 18.00 35.83 19.30
C PRO A 231 17.72 34.69 20.27
N VAL A 232 18.08 34.90 21.54
CA VAL A 232 17.83 33.99 22.65
C VAL A 232 16.75 34.58 23.53
N ASN A 233 15.76 33.75 23.90
CA ASN A 233 14.67 34.14 24.78
C ASN A 233 15.18 34.36 26.22
N GLN A 234 14.36 35.03 27.04
CA GLN A 234 14.73 35.26 28.45
C GLN A 234 15.03 33.96 29.21
N ASP A 235 14.28 32.89 28.92
CA ASP A 235 14.47 31.56 29.50
C ASP A 235 15.67 30.78 28.92
N GLY A 236 16.44 31.39 28.01
CA GLY A 236 17.60 30.78 27.38
C GLY A 236 17.26 29.93 26.14
N THR A 237 15.99 29.79 25.79
CA THR A 237 15.58 28.98 24.63
C THR A 237 15.78 29.74 23.32
N PHE A 238 16.12 29.01 22.25
CA PHE A 238 16.15 29.53 20.89
C PHE A 238 15.99 28.38 19.88
N GLN A 239 15.67 28.73 18.63
CA GLN A 239 15.42 27.76 17.57
C GLN A 239 16.46 27.90 16.45
N VAL A 240 16.89 26.77 15.92
CA VAL A 240 17.80 26.70 14.78
C VAL A 240 17.11 25.89 13.68
N THR A 241 16.97 26.51 12.52
CA THR A 241 16.49 25.84 11.30
C THR A 241 17.70 25.26 10.56
N VAL A 242 17.80 23.94 10.56
CA VAL A 242 18.87 23.20 9.88
C VAL A 242 18.39 22.85 8.46
N PRO A 243 19.08 23.32 7.40
CA PRO A 243 18.71 23.03 6.02
C PRO A 243 18.98 21.57 5.67
N THR A 244 18.57 21.15 4.47
CA THR A 244 18.90 19.82 3.94
C THR A 244 20.41 19.64 3.76
N ASN A 245 20.85 18.39 3.61
CA ASN A 245 22.24 18.02 3.40
C ASN A 245 23.20 18.48 4.50
N THR A 246 22.71 18.58 5.74
CA THR A 246 23.48 19.04 6.89
C THR A 246 23.56 17.94 7.94
N ASN A 247 24.76 17.69 8.47
CA ASN A 247 24.98 16.68 9.53
C ASN A 247 25.54 17.29 10.83
N SER A 248 25.87 18.58 10.82
CA SER A 248 26.45 19.29 11.95
C SER A 248 26.33 20.80 11.77
N PHE A 249 26.42 21.51 12.89
CA PHE A 249 26.50 22.97 12.93
C PHE A 249 27.20 23.40 14.22
N SER A 250 27.58 24.67 14.32
CA SER A 250 28.15 25.23 15.53
C SER A 250 27.35 26.40 16.06
N VAL A 251 27.32 26.56 17.39
CA VAL A 251 26.74 27.71 18.08
C VAL A 251 27.85 28.43 18.81
N GLN A 252 28.09 29.68 18.48
CA GLN A 252 29.07 30.53 19.13
C GLN A 252 28.38 31.49 20.10
N VAL A 253 28.92 31.58 21.31
CA VAL A 253 28.44 32.44 22.38
C VAL A 253 29.60 33.35 22.78
N SER A 254 29.39 34.66 22.71
CA SER A 254 30.40 35.63 23.13
C SER A 254 30.49 35.69 24.65
N THR A 255 31.71 35.67 25.18
CA THR A 255 32.00 35.87 26.61
C THR A 255 32.35 37.33 26.89
N ALA A 256 32.17 37.75 28.13
CA ALA A 256 32.65 39.04 28.60
C ALA A 256 34.12 38.91 29.03
N ASP A 257 34.86 40.02 28.93
CA ASP A 257 36.16 40.24 29.57
C ASP A 257 35.93 41.49 30.43
N ASP A 258 35.93 41.30 31.74
CA ASP A 258 35.55 42.34 32.70
C ASP A 258 36.70 42.78 33.62
N GLY A 259 37.86 42.13 33.52
CA GLY A 259 39.05 42.46 34.29
C GLY A 259 39.07 41.90 35.72
N ILE A 260 38.12 41.05 36.11
CA ILE A 260 37.97 40.51 37.47
C ILE A 260 38.37 39.03 37.49
N TYR A 261 39.25 38.66 38.43
CA TYR A 261 39.56 37.24 38.65
C TYR A 261 38.45 36.52 39.42
N GLU A 262 37.76 35.62 38.74
CA GLU A 262 36.68 34.77 39.23
C GLU A 262 37.03 33.27 39.13
N GLY A 263 38.09 32.95 38.39
CA GLY A 263 38.53 31.60 38.07
C GLY A 263 37.82 31.03 36.84
N ASN A 264 38.16 29.79 36.45
CA ASN A 264 37.52 29.19 35.28
C ASN A 264 36.04 28.88 35.56
N GLU A 265 35.18 29.28 34.64
CA GLU A 265 33.75 29.11 34.77
C GLU A 265 33.14 28.29 33.65
N THR A 266 31.91 27.81 33.84
CA THR A 266 31.23 26.93 32.90
C THR A 266 29.79 27.33 32.68
N PHE A 267 29.32 27.07 31.46
CA PHE A 267 27.91 27.19 31.08
C PHE A 267 27.57 26.09 30.06
N THR A 268 26.28 25.87 29.81
CA THR A 268 25.83 24.71 29.06
C THR A 268 24.90 25.07 27.91
N LEU A 269 24.97 24.24 26.86
CA LEU A 269 24.01 24.22 25.79
C LEU A 269 23.33 22.85 25.79
N SER A 270 22.01 22.85 25.90
CA SER A 270 21.20 21.64 25.80
C SER A 270 20.29 21.69 24.58
N GLY A 271 19.98 20.53 24.00
CA GLY A 271 19.15 20.45 22.82
C GLY A 271 18.51 19.09 22.63
N LYS A 272 17.37 19.08 21.93
CA LYS A 272 16.74 17.86 21.44
C LYS A 272 16.01 18.12 20.13
N SER A 273 16.02 17.15 19.23
CA SER A 273 15.10 17.16 18.09
C SER A 273 13.69 16.75 18.53
N ALA A 274 12.69 16.94 17.67
CA ALA A 274 11.32 16.52 17.94
C ALA A 274 11.17 15.00 18.18
N ALA A 275 12.14 14.20 17.71
CA ALA A 275 12.16 12.75 17.87
C ALA A 275 12.96 12.28 19.10
N GLN A 276 13.48 13.20 19.92
CA GLN A 276 14.23 12.89 21.15
C GLN A 276 13.43 13.25 22.40
N GLU A 277 13.33 12.29 23.31
CA GLU A 277 12.73 12.53 24.63
C GLU A 277 13.68 13.31 25.54
N THR A 278 14.95 12.86 25.60
CA THR A 278 16.01 13.43 26.45
C THR A 278 16.88 14.41 25.68
N ALA A 279 17.15 15.56 26.29
CA ALA A 279 18.10 16.52 25.76
C ALA A 279 19.55 16.02 25.92
N ILE A 280 20.36 16.28 24.91
CA ILE A 280 21.82 16.17 24.98
C ILE A 280 22.34 17.50 25.52
N ILE A 281 23.36 17.44 26.38
CA ILE A 281 23.95 18.62 27.04
C ILE A 281 25.44 18.65 26.71
N GLY A 282 25.90 19.80 26.24
CA GLY A 282 27.31 20.14 26.15
C GLY A 282 27.67 21.22 27.16
N THR A 283 28.90 21.20 27.66
CA THR A 283 29.46 22.20 28.58
C THR A 283 30.60 22.93 27.89
N ALA A 284 30.62 24.25 27.98
CA ALA A 284 31.74 25.09 27.59
C ALA A 284 32.42 25.68 28.84
N THR A 285 33.67 26.10 28.70
CA THR A 285 34.46 26.72 29.77
C THR A 285 34.97 28.09 29.34
N ILE A 286 34.74 29.08 30.19
CA ILE A 286 35.36 30.40 30.12
C ILE A 286 36.65 30.30 30.95
N VAL A 287 37.78 30.53 30.30
CA VAL A 287 39.10 30.51 30.93
C VAL A 287 39.45 31.94 31.28
N ASP A 288 39.42 32.23 32.58
CA ASP A 288 39.83 33.50 33.15
C ASP A 288 41.35 33.68 32.98
N ASP A 289 41.76 34.85 32.49
CA ASP A 289 43.16 35.23 32.27
C ASP A 289 43.64 36.36 33.19
N ASN A 290 42.78 36.82 34.10
CA ASN A 290 43.00 37.95 35.01
C ASN A 290 43.64 37.56 36.36
N ALA A 291 44.23 36.36 36.45
CA ALA A 291 44.87 35.86 37.66
C ALA A 291 45.87 36.87 38.29
N PRO A 292 45.85 37.08 39.63
CA PRO A 292 46.75 38.02 40.28
C PRO A 292 48.22 37.67 40.03
N VAL A 293 48.97 38.61 39.46
CA VAL A 293 50.43 38.52 39.41
C VAL A 293 51.01 38.73 40.80
N ILE A 294 51.53 37.67 41.41
CA ILE A 294 52.37 37.79 42.60
C ILE A 294 53.73 38.33 42.16
N ASN A 295 53.92 39.64 42.27
CA ASN A 295 55.26 40.20 42.29
C ASN A 295 55.90 39.77 43.62
N ASP A 296 56.71 38.71 43.59
CA ASP A 296 57.61 38.37 44.68
C ASP A 296 58.50 39.60 44.90
N ALA A 297 58.21 40.35 45.96
CA ALA A 297 58.99 41.50 46.32
C ALA A 297 60.40 41.00 46.59
N THR A 298 61.33 41.28 45.68
CA THR A 298 62.76 41.14 45.93
C THR A 298 63.08 41.80 47.26
N VAL A 299 63.27 40.98 48.28
CA VAL A 299 63.98 41.37 49.49
C VAL A 299 65.44 41.46 49.08
N ASN A 300 65.92 42.67 48.81
CA ASN A 300 67.29 43.13 49.05
C ASN A 300 67.45 44.60 48.62
#